data_AF-A0AAE1L149-F1
#
_entry.id   AF-A0AAE1L149-F1
#
_cell.length_a   1.000
_cell.length_b   1.000
_cell.length_c   1.000
_cell.angle_alpha   90.00
_cell.angle_beta   90.00
_cell.angle_gamma   90.00
#
_symmetry.space_group_name_H-M   'P 1'
#
loop_
_entity.id
_entity.type
_entity.pdbx_description
1 polymer ?
#
loop_
_entity_poly.entity_id
_entity_poly.type
_entity_poly.pdbx_seq_one_letter_code
_entity_poly.pdbx_strand_id
1 'polypeptide(L)'
;MKIKIVTRNTIKKDPEVKLYPCIIVIEGSHNHISCSASALRERRVLLDPKQEFFTYFEEGLTTAQASRRHNKKQDFNFCDMANNSTNPSIKSVAYIRDCWLEEHHGTVGGDAMLSAIRKYAAANQDSKIEMQVHGNQYAVVLLTSFMSRIHKEFKESKEVVFIDTTSHVDQLNTAVTPLLCVGPAGAVPLAVIFTSSQEESSYRAGFGLLQRMLGIGEFYGQGYPDCFITDNSEAERKALKSTWPQSSQFLCIFHILQQIWRWLCDSSHSVKKEHRPKLMSVAKELVYAHSDSEFLQLWSKFCHTSEALLYENYRNVQKQLDSSLEDTNIVSETRFFV
;
A
#
# COMPACT_ATOMS: atom_id res chain seq x y z
N MET A 1 10.68 -49.80 19.93
CA MET A 1 10.92 -50.30 18.55
C MET A 1 10.98 -49.10 17.62
N LYS A 2 12.03 -48.96 16.78
CA LYS A 2 12.25 -47.77 15.95
C LYS A 2 12.05 -48.15 14.48
N ILE A 3 10.96 -47.71 13.86
CA ILE A 3 10.65 -48.00 12.46
C ILE A 3 11.53 -47.11 11.58
N LYS A 4 12.30 -47.69 10.66
CA LYS A 4 13.17 -46.98 9.72
C LYS A 4 12.61 -47.12 8.31
N ILE A 5 12.38 -46.01 7.62
CA ILE A 5 11.96 -46.01 6.20
C ILE A 5 13.14 -46.49 5.35
N VAL A 6 12.88 -47.42 4.43
CA VAL A 6 13.88 -47.95 3.50
C VAL A 6 14.25 -46.87 2.48
N THR A 7 15.44 -46.27 2.64
CA THR A 7 16.03 -45.33 1.69
C THR A 7 17.45 -45.77 1.34
N ARG A 8 18.05 -45.21 0.29
CA ARG A 8 19.46 -45.48 -0.07
C ARG A 8 20.43 -45.24 1.09
N ASN A 9 20.17 -44.21 1.90
CA ASN A 9 21.00 -43.90 3.08
C ASN A 9 20.76 -44.87 4.24
N THR A 10 19.52 -45.30 4.45
CA THR A 10 19.19 -46.27 5.51
C THR A 10 19.82 -47.63 5.22
N ILE A 11 19.77 -48.09 3.97
CA ILE A 11 20.38 -49.36 3.53
C ILE A 11 21.90 -49.36 3.72
N LYS A 12 22.57 -48.21 3.48
CA LYS A 12 24.02 -48.08 3.70
C LYS A 12 24.41 -48.17 5.19
N LYS A 13 23.56 -47.68 6.09
CA LYS A 13 23.85 -47.61 7.53
C LYS A 13 23.36 -48.83 8.31
N ASP A 14 22.43 -49.58 7.74
CA ASP A 14 21.80 -50.74 8.37
C ASP A 14 21.50 -51.81 7.30
N PRO A 15 22.42 -52.76 7.08
CA PRO A 15 22.27 -53.80 6.05
C PRO A 15 21.07 -54.73 6.29
N GLU A 16 20.63 -54.87 7.55
CA GLU A 16 19.54 -55.77 7.93
C GLU A 16 18.15 -55.21 7.65
N VAL A 17 18.04 -53.92 7.29
CA VAL A 17 16.76 -53.26 6.96
C VAL A 17 16.02 -53.94 5.80
N LYS A 18 16.71 -54.73 4.98
CA LYS A 18 16.13 -55.55 3.90
C LYS A 18 15.71 -56.96 4.32
N LEU A 19 16.27 -57.49 5.41
CA LEU A 19 16.04 -58.87 5.85
C LEU A 19 14.73 -59.02 6.63
N TYR A 20 14.26 -57.94 7.27
CA TYR A 20 13.03 -57.93 8.07
C TYR A 20 12.09 -56.78 7.64
N PRO A 21 11.42 -56.89 6.48
CA PRO A 21 10.51 -55.86 6.02
C PRO A 21 9.30 -55.76 6.96
N CYS A 22 9.12 -54.62 7.61
CA CYS A 22 7.85 -54.28 8.21
C CYS A 22 6.92 -53.81 7.09
N ILE A 23 5.99 -54.68 6.68
CA ILE A 23 4.95 -54.36 5.71
C ILE A 23 3.77 -53.79 6.49
N ILE A 24 3.54 -52.50 6.39
CA ILE A 24 2.32 -51.87 6.90
C ILE A 24 1.29 -51.96 5.77
N VAL A 25 0.39 -52.92 5.86
CA VAL A 25 -0.80 -52.98 5.00
C VAL A 25 -1.85 -52.09 5.64
N ILE A 26 -2.10 -50.92 5.05
CA ILE A 26 -3.20 -50.06 5.46
C ILE A 26 -4.43 -50.53 4.69
N GLU A 27 -5.25 -51.34 5.34
CA GLU A 27 -6.57 -51.67 4.83
C GLU A 27 -7.52 -50.49 5.14
N GLY A 28 -8.25 -50.01 4.14
CA GLY A 28 -9.17 -48.87 4.23
C GLY A 28 -10.45 -49.14 5.03
N SER A 29 -10.34 -49.89 6.12
CA SER A 29 -11.44 -50.22 7.03
C SER A 29 -11.63 -49.06 8.01
N HIS A 30 -12.52 -48.14 7.66
CA HIS A 30 -12.86 -47.01 8.50
C HIS A 30 -13.96 -47.39 9.51
N ASN A 31 -13.71 -47.13 10.79
CA ASN A 31 -14.71 -47.27 11.87
C ASN A 31 -15.59 -46.01 12.04
N HIS A 32 -15.57 -45.11 11.06
CA HIS A 32 -16.28 -43.84 11.05
C HIS A 32 -16.75 -43.50 9.63
N ILE A 33 -17.66 -42.53 9.54
CA ILE A 33 -18.25 -42.10 8.26
C ILE A 33 -17.20 -41.33 7.45
N SER A 34 -16.71 -41.94 6.37
CA SER A 34 -15.71 -41.38 5.44
C SER A 34 -16.28 -40.37 4.44
N CYS A 35 -17.61 -40.30 4.32
CA CYS A 35 -18.33 -39.34 3.47
C CYS A 35 -19.01 -38.21 4.27
N SER A 36 -18.56 -37.96 5.50
CA SER A 36 -19.03 -36.80 6.27
C SER A 36 -18.47 -35.50 5.66
N ALA A 37 -19.17 -34.38 5.87
CA ALA A 37 -18.70 -33.07 5.43
C ALA A 37 -17.27 -32.75 5.94
N SER A 38 -16.96 -33.15 7.18
CA SER A 38 -15.60 -33.01 7.75
C SER A 38 -14.55 -33.80 6.98
N ALA A 39 -14.84 -35.05 6.59
CA ALA A 39 -13.92 -35.88 5.82
C ALA A 39 -13.75 -35.37 4.37
N LEU A 40 -14.83 -34.89 3.76
CA LEU A 40 -14.82 -34.29 2.42
C LEU A 40 -13.98 -32.99 2.37
N ARG A 41 -13.95 -32.23 3.47
CA ARG A 41 -13.18 -30.98 3.56
C ARG A 41 -11.66 -31.19 3.56
N GLU A 42 -11.19 -32.37 3.97
CA GLU A 42 -9.76 -32.68 4.06
C GLU A 42 -9.20 -33.30 2.76
N ARG A 43 -10.04 -33.49 1.74
CA ARG A 43 -9.60 -34.00 0.44
C ARG A 43 -8.70 -33.01 -0.28
N ARG A 44 -7.72 -33.51 -1.04
CA ARG A 44 -6.86 -32.67 -1.88
C ARG A 44 -7.65 -32.12 -3.07
N VAL A 45 -7.34 -30.88 -3.45
CA VAL A 45 -7.92 -30.21 -4.62
C VAL A 45 -7.53 -30.96 -5.90
N LEU A 46 -8.49 -31.20 -6.77
CA LEU A 46 -8.25 -31.81 -8.09
C LEU A 46 -7.61 -30.81 -9.05
N LEU A 47 -7.03 -31.33 -10.14
CA LEU A 47 -6.38 -30.50 -11.16
C LEU A 47 -7.38 -29.57 -11.87
N ASP A 48 -8.57 -30.06 -12.22
CA ASP A 48 -9.54 -29.23 -12.98
C ASP A 48 -10.01 -28.00 -12.20
N PRO A 49 -10.45 -28.11 -10.93
CA PRO A 49 -10.70 -26.93 -10.11
C PRO A 49 -9.45 -26.06 -9.92
N LYS A 50 -8.26 -26.65 -9.71
CA LYS A 50 -7.01 -25.85 -9.59
C LYS A 50 -6.80 -24.97 -10.82
N GLN A 51 -6.92 -25.53 -12.02
CA GLN A 51 -6.73 -24.81 -13.27
C GLN A 51 -7.80 -23.74 -13.50
N GLU A 52 -9.04 -24.01 -13.09
CA GLU A 52 -10.10 -23.02 -13.18
C GLU A 52 -9.87 -21.84 -12.24
N PHE A 53 -9.38 -22.09 -11.02
CA PHE A 53 -8.97 -21.02 -10.11
C PHE A 53 -7.81 -20.20 -10.68
N PHE A 54 -6.89 -20.81 -11.44
CA PHE A 54 -5.83 -20.07 -12.14
C PHE A 54 -6.44 -19.06 -13.12
N THR A 55 -7.42 -19.48 -13.92
CA THR A 55 -8.13 -18.56 -14.83
C THR A 55 -8.83 -17.43 -14.07
N TYR A 56 -9.44 -17.71 -12.92
CA TYR A 56 -10.02 -16.65 -12.08
C TYR A 56 -8.97 -15.63 -11.61
N PHE A 57 -7.76 -16.09 -11.27
CA PHE A 57 -6.68 -15.20 -10.86
C PHE A 57 -6.09 -14.41 -12.03
N GLU A 58 -6.00 -15.00 -13.22
CA GLU A 58 -5.65 -14.30 -14.46
C GLU A 58 -6.66 -13.18 -14.79
N GLU A 59 -7.95 -13.39 -14.52
CA GLU A 59 -9.01 -12.37 -14.61
C GLU A 59 -8.94 -11.30 -13.50
N GLY A 60 -7.98 -11.40 -12.57
CA GLY A 60 -7.75 -10.43 -11.50
C GLY A 60 -8.63 -10.62 -10.26
N LEU A 61 -9.28 -11.77 -10.08
CA LEU A 61 -10.12 -12.01 -8.90
C LEU A 61 -9.28 -12.26 -7.66
N THR A 62 -9.69 -11.70 -6.53
CA THR A 62 -9.17 -12.06 -5.20
C THR A 62 -9.57 -13.49 -4.83
N THR A 63 -8.89 -14.11 -3.86
CA THR A 63 -9.27 -15.44 -3.32
C THR A 63 -10.74 -15.51 -2.91
N ALA A 64 -11.26 -14.44 -2.30
CA ALA A 64 -12.65 -14.35 -1.88
C ALA A 64 -13.62 -14.25 -3.08
N GLN A 65 -13.29 -13.45 -4.09
CA GLN A 65 -14.10 -13.32 -5.31
C GLN A 65 -14.09 -14.61 -6.12
N ALA A 66 -12.91 -15.22 -6.31
CA ALA A 66 -12.74 -16.50 -6.98
C ALA A 66 -13.54 -17.60 -6.27
N SER A 67 -13.43 -17.69 -4.94
CA SER A 67 -14.23 -18.64 -4.14
C SER A 67 -15.73 -18.40 -4.32
N ARG A 68 -16.20 -17.15 -4.27
CA ARG A 68 -17.62 -16.82 -4.46
C ARG A 68 -18.11 -17.15 -5.86
N ARG A 69 -17.29 -16.92 -6.89
CA ARG A 69 -17.61 -17.26 -8.28
C ARG A 69 -17.71 -18.76 -8.47
N HIS A 70 -16.74 -19.51 -7.95
CA HIS A 70 -16.74 -20.97 -8.01
C HIS A 70 -17.97 -21.57 -7.31
N ASN A 71 -18.30 -21.06 -6.11
CA ASN A 71 -19.47 -21.49 -5.34
C ASN A 71 -20.82 -21.22 -6.03
N LYS A 72 -20.87 -20.31 -7.03
CA LYS A 72 -22.10 -19.99 -7.77
C LYS A 72 -22.35 -20.91 -8.96
N LYS A 73 -21.53 -21.93 -9.19
CA LYS A 73 -21.81 -22.96 -10.19
C LYS A 73 -23.13 -23.66 -9.88
N GLN A 74 -24.02 -23.71 -10.87
CA GLN A 74 -25.40 -24.15 -10.70
C GLN A 74 -25.53 -25.65 -10.34
N ASP A 75 -24.45 -26.43 -10.45
CA ASP A 75 -24.50 -27.90 -10.39
C ASP A 75 -23.93 -28.52 -9.10
N PHE A 76 -23.51 -27.73 -8.10
CA PHE A 76 -23.01 -28.31 -6.85
C PHE A 76 -24.14 -28.82 -5.96
N ASN A 77 -24.12 -30.12 -5.65
CA ASN A 77 -24.94 -30.67 -4.58
C ASN A 77 -24.32 -30.37 -3.20
N PHE A 78 -25.04 -30.73 -2.11
CA PHE A 78 -24.56 -30.49 -0.74
C PHE A 78 -23.22 -31.16 -0.42
N CYS A 79 -22.94 -32.34 -0.99
CA CYS A 79 -21.67 -33.01 -0.81
C CYS A 79 -20.55 -32.29 -1.57
N ASP A 80 -20.80 -31.81 -2.78
CA ASP A 80 -19.82 -31.05 -3.57
C ASP A 80 -19.46 -29.74 -2.90
N MET A 81 -20.44 -29.04 -2.31
CA MET A 81 -20.18 -27.81 -1.55
C MET A 81 -19.21 -28.03 -0.38
N ALA A 82 -19.27 -29.19 0.28
CA ALA A 82 -18.38 -29.55 1.40
C ALA A 82 -17.07 -30.22 0.94
N ASN A 83 -16.96 -30.60 -0.32
CA ASN A 83 -15.86 -31.38 -0.86
C ASN A 83 -14.73 -30.49 -1.36
N ASN A 84 -13.66 -30.41 -0.58
CA ASN A 84 -12.50 -29.57 -0.91
C ASN A 84 -11.80 -29.98 -2.22
N SER A 85 -12.04 -31.20 -2.71
CA SER A 85 -11.48 -31.67 -3.99
C SER A 85 -12.10 -30.98 -5.21
N THR A 86 -13.39 -30.63 -5.13
CA THR A 86 -14.18 -30.02 -6.23
C THR A 86 -14.59 -28.58 -5.94
N ASN A 87 -14.89 -28.26 -4.68
CA ASN A 87 -15.16 -26.92 -4.16
C ASN A 87 -14.13 -26.56 -3.06
N PRO A 88 -12.96 -26.04 -3.44
CA PRO A 88 -11.88 -25.76 -2.50
C PRO A 88 -12.30 -24.77 -1.41
N SER A 89 -11.92 -25.07 -0.17
CA SER A 89 -12.06 -24.17 0.97
C SER A 89 -11.23 -22.89 0.76
N ILE A 90 -11.57 -21.81 1.47
CA ILE A 90 -10.84 -20.53 1.38
C ILE A 90 -9.33 -20.72 1.64
N LYS A 91 -8.94 -21.62 2.57
CA LYS A 91 -7.54 -21.94 2.84
C LYS A 91 -6.87 -22.60 1.63
N SER A 92 -7.56 -23.56 1.01
CA SER A 92 -7.08 -24.23 -0.20
C SER A 92 -6.97 -23.25 -1.36
N VAL A 93 -7.94 -22.35 -1.55
CA VAL A 93 -7.90 -21.30 -2.58
C VAL A 93 -6.73 -20.34 -2.36
N ALA A 94 -6.44 -19.97 -1.11
CA ALA A 94 -5.26 -19.16 -0.80
C ALA A 94 -3.97 -19.88 -1.21
N TYR A 95 -3.83 -21.16 -0.85
CA TYR A 95 -2.68 -21.97 -1.28
C TYR A 95 -2.58 -22.11 -2.81
N ILE A 96 -3.70 -22.34 -3.51
CA ILE A 96 -3.72 -22.38 -4.98
C ILE A 96 -3.26 -21.05 -5.56
N ARG A 97 -3.66 -19.92 -4.96
CA ARG A 97 -3.18 -18.60 -5.38
C ARG A 97 -1.69 -18.44 -5.17
N ASP A 98 -1.13 -18.91 -4.06
CA ASP A 98 0.31 -18.86 -3.81
C ASP A 98 1.08 -19.69 -4.86
N CYS A 99 0.60 -20.91 -5.17
CA CYS A 99 1.15 -21.70 -6.29
C CYS A 99 1.04 -20.97 -7.63
N TRP A 100 -0.11 -20.37 -7.93
CA TRP A 100 -0.32 -19.60 -9.16
C TRP A 100 0.68 -18.43 -9.26
N LEU A 101 0.87 -17.69 -8.16
CA LEU A 101 1.82 -16.58 -8.08
C LEU A 101 3.26 -17.07 -8.30
N GLU A 102 3.67 -18.15 -7.65
CA GLU A 102 5.00 -18.73 -7.85
C GLU A 102 5.22 -19.19 -9.30
N GLU A 103 4.21 -19.84 -9.91
CA GLU A 103 4.28 -20.34 -11.28
C GLU A 103 4.33 -19.20 -12.33
N HIS A 104 3.59 -18.10 -12.13
CA HIS A 104 3.46 -17.03 -13.13
C HIS A 104 4.37 -15.83 -12.90
N HIS A 105 4.69 -15.52 -11.64
CA HIS A 105 5.44 -14.33 -11.25
C HIS A 105 6.76 -14.66 -10.54
N GLY A 106 7.02 -15.94 -10.23
CA GLY A 106 8.23 -16.40 -9.55
C GLY A 106 8.23 -16.11 -8.06
N THR A 107 9.40 -16.25 -7.43
CA THR A 107 9.59 -15.88 -6.02
C THR A 107 9.39 -14.38 -5.81
N VAL A 108 8.65 -14.03 -4.77
CA VAL A 108 8.36 -12.64 -4.40
C VAL A 108 9.64 -11.96 -3.91
N GLY A 109 10.11 -10.95 -4.66
CA GLY A 109 11.27 -10.12 -4.32
C GLY A 109 12.60 -10.58 -4.93
N GLY A 110 13.68 -9.85 -4.59
CA GLY A 110 15.03 -10.14 -5.08
C GLY A 110 15.18 -10.09 -6.61
N ASP A 111 16.05 -10.93 -7.16
CA ASP A 111 16.40 -10.92 -8.59
C ASP A 111 15.23 -11.18 -9.54
N ALA A 112 14.21 -11.91 -9.09
CA ALA A 112 13.01 -12.18 -9.87
C ALA A 112 12.21 -10.88 -10.13
N MET A 113 12.01 -10.06 -9.09
CA MET A 113 11.38 -8.76 -9.20
C MET A 113 12.18 -7.82 -10.12
N LEU A 114 13.52 -7.81 -9.97
CA LEU A 114 14.40 -7.02 -10.85
C LEU A 114 14.26 -7.41 -12.31
N SER A 115 14.21 -8.72 -12.58
CA SER A 115 14.06 -9.26 -13.93
C SER A 115 12.70 -8.91 -14.52
N ALA A 116 11.62 -8.97 -13.72
CA ALA A 116 10.29 -8.58 -14.14
C ALA A 116 10.19 -7.09 -14.49
N ILE A 117 10.74 -6.21 -13.65
CA ILE A 117 10.76 -4.75 -13.89
C ILE A 117 11.57 -4.43 -15.16
N ARG A 118 12.75 -5.05 -15.34
CA ARG A 118 13.57 -4.87 -16.55
C ARG A 118 12.84 -5.35 -17.80
N LYS A 119 12.15 -6.49 -17.73
CA LYS A 119 11.33 -7.00 -18.83
C LYS A 119 10.19 -6.04 -19.16
N TYR A 120 9.52 -5.49 -18.16
CA TYR A 120 8.46 -4.51 -18.34
C TYR A 120 8.99 -3.20 -18.95
N ALA A 121 10.14 -2.70 -18.48
CA ALA A 121 10.81 -1.53 -19.06
C ALA A 121 11.19 -1.76 -20.53
N ALA A 122 11.75 -2.92 -20.87
CA ALA A 122 12.10 -3.26 -22.25
C ALA A 122 10.89 -3.36 -23.19
N ALA A 123 9.73 -3.77 -22.66
CA ALA A 123 8.48 -3.86 -23.41
C ALA A 123 7.76 -2.51 -23.59
N ASN A 124 8.04 -1.51 -22.75
CA ASN A 124 7.36 -0.20 -22.74
C ASN A 124 8.37 0.92 -23.02
N GLN A 125 8.93 0.95 -24.24
CA GLN A 125 10.00 1.88 -24.63
C GLN A 125 9.58 3.35 -24.66
N ASP A 126 8.28 3.64 -24.67
CA ASP A 126 7.72 4.98 -24.61
C ASP A 126 7.70 5.55 -23.17
N SER A 127 7.93 4.70 -22.17
CA SER A 127 8.01 5.06 -20.76
C SER A 127 9.43 4.93 -20.25
N LYS A 128 9.89 5.90 -19.47
CA LYS A 128 11.14 5.82 -18.73
C LYS A 128 10.86 5.09 -17.42
N ILE A 129 11.50 3.94 -17.25
CA ILE A 129 11.38 3.12 -16.04
C ILE A 129 12.79 2.83 -15.55
N GLU A 130 13.15 3.46 -14.44
CA GLU A 130 14.46 3.26 -13.83
C GLU A 130 14.33 2.65 -12.45
N MET A 131 15.34 1.89 -12.06
CA MET A 131 15.36 1.20 -10.78
C MET A 131 16.73 1.34 -10.12
N GLN A 132 16.71 1.56 -8.81
CA GLN A 132 17.88 1.57 -7.95
C GLN A 132 17.68 0.57 -6.80
N VAL A 133 18.72 -0.23 -6.53
CA VAL A 133 18.72 -1.25 -5.45
C VAL A 133 19.93 -1.00 -4.56
N HIS A 134 19.70 -0.98 -3.24
CA HIS A 134 20.77 -0.95 -2.25
C HIS A 134 20.46 -1.93 -1.13
N GLY A 135 21.21 -3.03 -1.09
CA GLY A 135 20.93 -4.13 -0.16
C GLY A 135 19.52 -4.68 -0.38
N ASN A 136 18.69 -4.64 0.67
CA ASN A 136 17.29 -5.07 0.61
C ASN A 136 16.31 -3.93 0.28
N GLN A 137 16.79 -2.69 0.15
CA GLN A 137 15.95 -1.56 -0.22
C GLN A 137 15.99 -1.33 -1.72
N TYR A 138 14.87 -0.86 -2.26
CA TYR A 138 14.78 -0.48 -3.66
C TYR A 138 13.91 0.76 -3.87
N ALA A 139 14.16 1.43 -4.99
CA ALA A 139 13.35 2.49 -5.53
C ALA A 139 13.17 2.26 -7.04
N VAL A 140 11.94 2.37 -7.53
CA VAL A 140 11.59 2.32 -8.95
C VAL A 140 10.83 3.59 -9.28
N VAL A 141 11.15 4.22 -10.40
CA VAL A 141 10.43 5.41 -10.88
C VAL A 141 9.85 5.11 -12.26
N LEU A 142 8.56 5.37 -12.41
CA LEU A 142 7.83 5.29 -13.67
C LEU A 142 7.49 6.71 -14.15
N LEU A 143 7.99 7.04 -15.33
CA LEU A 143 7.68 8.24 -16.08
C LEU A 143 7.18 7.87 -17.47
N THR A 144 5.87 7.92 -17.67
CA THR A 144 5.29 7.70 -19.01
C THR A 144 5.59 8.85 -19.97
N SER A 145 5.40 8.61 -21.26
CA SER A 145 5.44 9.67 -22.29
C SER A 145 4.43 10.80 -21.99
N PHE A 146 3.27 10.45 -21.43
CA PHE A 146 2.26 11.42 -20.98
C PHE A 146 2.80 12.29 -19.84
N MET A 147 3.27 11.68 -18.74
CA MET A 147 3.86 12.40 -17.60
C MET A 147 5.00 13.34 -18.03
N SER A 148 5.90 12.85 -18.90
CA SER A 148 7.03 13.65 -19.43
C SER A 148 6.57 14.86 -20.25
N ARG A 149 5.44 14.75 -20.95
CA ARG A 149 4.84 15.88 -21.69
C ARG A 149 4.24 16.90 -20.73
N ILE A 150 3.54 16.45 -19.68
CA ILE A 150 2.96 17.34 -18.67
C ILE A 150 4.05 18.21 -18.03
N HIS A 151 5.18 17.62 -17.64
CA HIS A 151 6.31 18.40 -17.12
C HIS A 151 6.80 19.51 -18.05
N LYS A 152 6.65 19.38 -19.37
CA LYS A 152 7.17 20.36 -20.34
C LYS A 152 6.12 21.38 -20.78
N GLU A 153 4.88 20.94 -20.90
CA GLU A 153 3.82 21.73 -21.54
C GLU A 153 2.82 22.32 -20.54
N PHE A 154 2.68 21.74 -19.35
CA PHE A 154 1.72 22.22 -18.35
C PHE A 154 2.42 23.14 -17.36
N LYS A 155 1.98 24.41 -17.31
CA LYS A 155 2.49 25.41 -16.38
C LYS A 155 2.25 24.98 -14.94
N GLU A 156 1.11 24.37 -14.67
CA GLU A 156 0.67 23.90 -13.36
C GLU A 156 1.62 22.87 -12.75
N SER A 157 2.40 22.15 -13.58
CA SER A 157 3.43 21.21 -13.09
C SER A 157 4.44 21.92 -12.19
N LYS A 158 4.74 23.19 -12.45
CA LYS A 158 5.69 23.99 -11.68
C LYS A 158 5.06 24.73 -10.48
N GLU A 159 3.74 24.76 -10.36
CA GLU A 159 3.07 25.57 -9.34
C GLU A 159 2.89 24.73 -8.06
N VAL A 160 1.98 23.76 -8.10
CA VAL A 160 1.61 22.96 -6.94
C VAL A 160 1.65 21.48 -7.29
N VAL A 161 2.45 20.73 -6.54
CA VAL A 161 2.55 19.27 -6.68
C VAL A 161 2.04 18.58 -5.42
N PHE A 162 1.01 17.77 -5.59
CA PHE A 162 0.46 16.91 -4.55
C PHE A 162 1.22 15.60 -4.52
N ILE A 163 1.56 15.17 -3.31
CA ILE A 163 2.21 13.90 -3.05
C ILE A 163 1.43 13.21 -1.94
N ASP A 164 1.07 11.96 -2.19
CA ASP A 164 0.46 11.08 -1.21
C ASP A 164 1.04 9.69 -1.38
N THR A 165 1.43 9.05 -0.28
CA THR A 165 2.07 7.74 -0.31
C THR A 165 1.17 6.69 0.31
N THR A 166 0.80 5.68 -0.49
CA THR A 166 0.08 4.49 -0.01
C THR A 166 1.06 3.33 0.14
N SER A 167 1.09 2.67 1.30
CA SER A 167 1.92 1.48 1.56
C SER A 167 1.10 0.19 1.64
N HIS A 168 1.79 -0.95 1.77
CA HIS A 168 1.19 -2.29 1.87
C HIS A 168 0.36 -2.67 0.63
N VAL A 169 0.76 -2.20 -0.56
CA VAL A 169 0.00 -2.44 -1.79
C VAL A 169 0.22 -3.84 -2.38
N ASP A 170 1.26 -4.54 -1.92
CA ASP A 170 1.62 -5.88 -2.36
C ASP A 170 2.24 -6.71 -1.22
N GLN A 171 2.70 -7.91 -1.56
CA GLN A 171 3.35 -8.84 -0.62
C GLN A 171 4.76 -8.39 -0.20
N LEU A 172 5.36 -7.42 -0.91
CA LEU A 172 6.66 -6.82 -0.59
C LEU A 172 6.54 -5.60 0.33
N ASN A 173 5.32 -5.23 0.70
CA ASN A 173 5.02 -4.00 1.40
C ASN A 173 5.51 -2.76 0.65
N THR A 174 5.37 -2.77 -0.67
CA THR A 174 5.73 -1.65 -1.54
C THR A 174 4.95 -0.40 -1.12
N ALA A 175 5.65 0.72 -1.02
CA ALA A 175 5.06 2.04 -0.92
C ALA A 175 5.01 2.69 -2.30
N VAL A 176 3.85 3.24 -2.65
CA VAL A 176 3.58 3.88 -3.94
C VAL A 176 3.31 5.35 -3.69
N THR A 177 4.14 6.20 -4.28
CA THR A 177 4.12 7.66 -4.14
C THR A 177 3.88 8.28 -5.52
N PRO A 178 2.63 8.48 -5.94
CA PRO A 178 2.30 9.35 -7.06
C PRO A 178 2.68 10.81 -6.78
N LEU A 179 3.18 11.49 -7.81
CA LEU A 179 3.27 12.95 -7.87
C LEU A 179 2.20 13.44 -8.84
N LEU A 180 1.37 14.38 -8.41
CA LEU A 180 0.24 14.90 -9.17
C LEU A 180 0.26 16.43 -9.21
N CYS A 181 -0.06 17.05 -10.33
CA CYS A 181 -0.39 18.48 -10.39
C CYS A 181 -1.88 18.66 -10.70
N VAL A 182 -2.37 19.89 -10.57
CA VAL A 182 -3.72 20.25 -11.02
C VAL A 182 -3.72 20.41 -12.54
N GLY A 183 -4.80 20.00 -13.19
CA GLY A 183 -5.07 20.30 -14.58
C GLY A 183 -6.57 20.46 -14.84
N PRO A 184 -6.96 20.79 -16.09
CA PRO A 184 -8.35 21.09 -16.45
C PRO A 184 -9.36 19.96 -16.17
N ALA A 185 -8.89 18.71 -16.13
CA ALA A 185 -9.69 17.51 -15.87
C ALA A 185 -9.49 16.94 -14.45
N GLY A 186 -8.91 17.71 -13.53
CA GLY A 186 -8.57 17.27 -12.18
C GLY A 186 -7.09 16.95 -12.02
N ALA A 187 -6.76 15.90 -11.26
CA ALA A 187 -5.38 15.54 -10.96
C ALA A 187 -4.68 14.94 -12.18
N VAL A 188 -3.50 15.46 -12.51
CA VAL A 188 -2.67 15.04 -13.64
C VAL A 188 -1.37 14.44 -13.11
N PRO A 189 -1.00 13.20 -13.48
CA PRO A 189 0.21 12.57 -12.96
C PRO A 189 1.49 13.13 -13.57
N LEU A 190 2.48 13.36 -12.71
CA LEU A 190 3.84 13.78 -13.04
C LEU A 190 4.85 12.65 -12.94
N ALA A 191 4.66 11.70 -12.02
CA ALA A 191 5.47 10.49 -11.87
C ALA A 191 4.78 9.51 -10.91
N VAL A 192 5.21 8.24 -10.93
CA VAL A 192 4.90 7.30 -9.86
C VAL A 192 6.20 6.68 -9.35
N ILE A 193 6.39 6.72 -8.05
CA ILE A 193 7.57 6.17 -7.39
C ILE A 193 7.14 4.96 -6.56
N PHE A 194 7.90 3.87 -6.64
CA PHE A 194 7.71 2.67 -5.85
C PHE A 194 8.93 2.47 -4.96
N THR A 195 8.74 2.34 -3.66
CA THR A 195 9.83 2.13 -2.71
C THR A 195 9.56 0.95 -1.79
N SER A 196 10.61 0.34 -1.26
CA SER A 196 10.52 -0.78 -0.32
C SER A 196 9.98 -0.40 1.07
N SER A 197 9.95 0.89 1.42
CA SER A 197 9.45 1.39 2.71
C SER A 197 9.07 2.87 2.64
N GLN A 198 8.43 3.37 3.70
CA GLN A 198 8.11 4.78 3.93
C GLN A 198 9.16 5.50 4.80
N GLU A 199 10.40 5.00 4.82
CA GLU A 199 11.52 5.64 5.53
C GLU A 199 12.11 6.79 4.70
N GLU A 200 12.77 7.74 5.37
CA GLU A 200 13.39 8.90 4.70
C GLU A 200 14.42 8.47 3.64
N SER A 201 15.21 7.42 3.89
CA SER A 201 16.20 6.90 2.95
C SER A 201 15.56 6.39 1.66
N SER A 202 14.42 5.70 1.78
CA SER A 202 13.64 5.18 0.66
C SER A 202 13.08 6.31 -0.20
N TYR A 203 12.48 7.32 0.44
CA TYR A 203 12.00 8.52 -0.27
C TYR A 203 13.15 9.26 -0.96
N ARG A 204 14.30 9.45 -0.31
CA ARG A 204 15.48 10.08 -0.92
C ARG A 204 15.98 9.31 -2.14
N ALA A 205 16.01 7.99 -2.07
CA ALA A 205 16.36 7.15 -3.22
C ALA A 205 15.37 7.35 -4.38
N GLY A 206 14.07 7.31 -4.11
CA GLY A 206 13.01 7.51 -5.11
C GLY A 206 13.01 8.92 -5.72
N PHE A 207 12.96 9.96 -4.90
CA PHE A 207 12.98 11.35 -5.36
C PHE A 207 14.28 11.71 -6.08
N GLY A 208 15.43 11.25 -5.56
CA GLY A 208 16.72 11.45 -6.23
C GLY A 208 16.81 10.70 -7.56
N LEU A 209 16.21 9.50 -7.67
CA LEU A 209 16.12 8.79 -8.95
C LEU A 209 15.24 9.54 -9.95
N LEU A 210 14.07 10.01 -9.51
CA LEU A 210 13.18 10.83 -10.33
C LEU A 210 13.89 12.10 -10.82
N GLN A 211 14.56 12.83 -9.92
CA GLN A 211 15.29 14.05 -10.26
C GLN A 211 16.36 13.81 -11.35
N ARG A 212 17.03 12.65 -11.36
CA ARG A 212 18.00 12.30 -12.41
C ARG A 212 17.35 11.93 -13.75
N MET A 213 16.15 11.35 -13.71
CA MET A 213 15.39 10.99 -14.92
C MET A 213 14.73 12.21 -15.57
N LEU A 214 14.36 13.19 -14.76
CA LEU A 214 13.89 14.50 -15.16
C LEU A 214 15.06 15.25 -15.81
N GLY A 215 14.86 15.67 -17.06
CA GLY A 215 15.89 16.36 -17.85
C GLY A 215 15.81 17.88 -17.75
N ILE A 216 16.44 18.54 -18.73
CA ILE A 216 16.26 19.98 -18.94
C ILE A 216 14.84 20.23 -19.46
N GLY A 217 14.14 21.22 -18.87
CA GLY A 217 12.79 21.61 -19.31
C GLY A 217 11.65 21.06 -18.45
N GLU A 218 11.93 20.25 -17.43
CA GLU A 218 10.91 19.69 -16.55
C GLU A 218 10.39 20.73 -15.55
N PHE A 219 9.20 20.49 -14.98
CA PHE A 219 8.46 21.50 -14.21
C PHE A 219 8.34 22.84 -14.96
N TYR A 220 7.90 22.78 -16.21
CA TYR A 220 7.76 23.89 -17.14
C TYR A 220 9.05 24.75 -17.25
N GLY A 221 10.19 24.06 -17.33
CA GLY A 221 11.52 24.66 -17.40
C GLY A 221 12.10 25.17 -16.08
N GLN A 222 11.35 25.11 -14.98
CA GLN A 222 11.80 25.57 -13.66
C GLN A 222 12.70 24.55 -12.95
N GLY A 223 12.55 23.26 -13.25
CA GLY A 223 13.29 22.17 -12.63
C GLY A 223 12.82 21.77 -11.22
N TYR A 224 11.93 22.56 -10.61
CA TYR A 224 11.26 22.29 -9.34
C TYR A 224 9.90 22.99 -9.29
N PRO A 225 8.92 22.49 -8.54
CA PRO A 225 7.66 23.21 -8.32
C PRO A 225 7.80 24.30 -7.25
N ASP A 226 6.91 25.30 -7.25
CA ASP A 226 6.88 26.36 -6.23
C ASP A 226 6.57 25.75 -4.86
N CYS A 227 5.64 24.79 -4.79
CA CYS A 227 5.40 24.04 -3.57
C CYS A 227 4.94 22.60 -3.75
N PHE A 228 5.16 21.82 -2.68
CA PHE A 228 4.59 20.50 -2.49
C PHE A 228 3.48 20.53 -1.42
N ILE A 229 2.40 19.78 -1.67
CA ILE A 229 1.36 19.51 -0.68
C ILE A 229 1.44 18.03 -0.30
N THR A 230 1.71 17.73 0.97
CA THR A 230 1.99 16.38 1.46
C THR A 230 1.08 15.97 2.62
N ASP A 231 1.08 14.70 3.00
CA ASP A 231 0.61 14.29 4.33
C ASP A 231 1.59 14.76 5.42
N ASN A 232 1.23 14.59 6.69
CA ASN A 232 2.06 14.84 7.86
C ASN A 232 3.10 13.71 8.07
N SER A 233 3.92 13.48 7.05
CA SER A 233 5.02 12.51 7.06
C SER A 233 6.36 13.22 7.16
N GLU A 234 7.00 13.14 8.33
CA GLU A 234 8.31 13.78 8.55
C GLU A 234 9.38 13.22 7.59
N ALA A 235 9.37 11.91 7.35
CA ALA A 235 10.30 11.24 6.44
C ALA A 235 10.16 11.72 4.99
N GLU A 236 8.94 11.85 4.50
CA GLU A 236 8.64 12.34 3.15
C GLU A 236 9.06 13.81 3.00
N ARG A 237 8.69 14.66 3.97
CA ARG A 237 9.00 16.09 3.99
C ARG A 237 10.51 16.36 4.01
N LYS A 238 11.27 15.63 4.84
CA LYS A 238 12.74 15.73 4.88
C LYS A 238 13.38 15.32 3.56
N ALA A 239 12.89 14.23 2.96
CA ALA A 239 13.39 13.77 1.66
C ALA A 239 13.09 14.78 0.54
N LEU A 240 11.89 15.36 0.50
CA LEU A 240 11.55 16.44 -0.43
C LEU A 240 12.44 17.67 -0.24
N LYS A 241 12.63 18.12 1.01
CA LYS A 241 13.45 19.31 1.31
C LYS A 241 14.89 19.12 0.84
N SER A 242 15.39 17.90 0.91
CA SER A 242 16.72 17.58 0.45
C SER A 242 16.85 17.48 -1.06
N THR A 243 15.79 17.06 -1.76
CA THR A 243 15.81 16.84 -3.21
C THR A 243 15.52 18.13 -3.97
N TRP A 244 14.51 18.88 -3.51
CA TRP A 244 14.08 20.16 -4.09
C TRP A 244 14.05 21.24 -2.99
N PRO A 245 15.22 21.72 -2.53
CA PRO A 245 15.29 22.68 -1.43
C PRO A 245 14.62 24.03 -1.72
N GLN A 246 14.47 24.38 -3.01
CA GLN A 246 13.82 25.60 -3.51
C GLN A 246 12.30 25.56 -3.36
N SER A 247 11.69 24.38 -3.28
CA SER A 247 10.25 24.24 -3.15
C SER A 247 9.82 24.44 -1.69
N SER A 248 8.73 25.19 -1.50
CA SER A 248 8.03 25.25 -0.22
C SER A 248 7.25 23.96 0.04
N GLN A 249 6.92 23.68 1.30
CA GLN A 249 6.15 22.50 1.66
C GLN A 249 4.96 22.89 2.53
N PHE A 250 3.79 22.38 2.18
CA PHE A 250 2.55 22.61 2.90
C PHE A 250 1.89 21.27 3.24
N LEU A 251 1.14 21.25 4.34
CA LEU A 251 0.35 20.08 4.71
C LEU A 251 -0.99 20.10 3.98
N CYS A 252 -1.43 18.92 3.55
CA CYS A 252 -2.73 18.74 2.94
C CYS A 252 -3.85 18.95 3.96
N ILE A 253 -4.75 19.91 3.69
CA ILE A 253 -5.90 20.21 4.55
C ILE A 253 -6.78 18.97 4.77
N PHE A 254 -6.96 18.14 3.74
CA PHE A 254 -7.72 16.90 3.85
C PHE A 254 -7.13 15.97 4.92
N HIS A 255 -5.82 15.74 4.89
CA HIS A 255 -5.14 14.89 5.85
C HIS A 255 -5.12 15.49 7.26
N ILE A 256 -4.99 16.81 7.38
CA ILE A 256 -5.15 17.52 8.65
C ILE A 256 -6.53 17.28 9.26
N LEU A 257 -7.59 17.53 8.49
CA LEU A 257 -8.96 17.33 8.95
C LEU A 257 -9.24 15.86 9.26
N GLN A 258 -8.70 14.93 8.46
CA GLN A 258 -8.82 13.50 8.72
C GLN A 258 -8.13 13.09 10.03
N GLN A 259 -6.92 13.61 10.31
CA GLN A 259 -6.21 13.39 11.57
C GLN A 259 -7.00 13.92 12.76
N ILE A 260 -7.54 15.14 12.66
CA ILE A 260 -8.39 15.74 13.70
C ILE A 260 -9.63 14.89 13.94
N TRP A 261 -10.29 14.40 12.88
CA TRP A 261 -11.47 13.56 13.01
C TRP A 261 -11.16 12.21 13.68
N ARG A 262 -10.04 11.57 13.32
CA ARG A 262 -9.57 10.34 13.96
C ARG A 262 -9.32 10.57 15.45
N TRP A 263 -8.64 11.67 15.80
CA TRP A 263 -8.42 12.08 17.18
C TRP A 263 -9.74 12.27 17.93
N LEU A 264 -10.69 13.01 17.37
CA LEU A 264 -12.02 13.21 17.98
C LEU A 264 -12.79 11.90 18.19
N CYS A 265 -12.53 10.89 17.35
CA CYS A 265 -13.19 9.59 17.43
C CYS A 265 -12.50 8.60 18.38
N ASP A 266 -11.24 8.83 18.74
CA ASP A 266 -10.46 7.95 19.59
C ASP A 266 -11.03 7.92 21.02
N SER A 267 -11.34 6.72 21.50
CA SER A 267 -11.88 6.51 22.85
C SER A 267 -10.93 6.96 23.96
N SER A 268 -9.61 6.93 23.73
CA SER A 268 -8.60 7.36 24.70
C SER A 268 -8.69 8.84 25.05
N HIS A 269 -9.27 9.67 24.16
CA HIS A 269 -9.42 11.11 24.38
C HIS A 269 -10.75 11.49 25.04
N SER A 270 -11.63 10.52 25.30
CA SER A 270 -12.90 10.73 26.03
C SER A 270 -13.79 11.84 25.47
N VAL A 271 -13.69 12.11 24.16
CA VAL A 271 -14.55 13.08 23.47
C VAL A 271 -15.94 12.49 23.27
N LYS A 272 -16.93 13.15 23.88
CA LYS A 272 -18.33 12.74 23.81
C LYS A 272 -18.83 12.83 22.35
N LYS A 273 -19.64 11.87 21.92
CA LYS A 273 -20.07 11.75 20.51
C LYS A 273 -20.80 13.01 20.04
N GLU A 274 -21.61 13.60 20.90
CA GLU A 274 -22.36 14.84 20.66
C GLU A 274 -21.47 16.08 20.44
N HIS A 275 -20.23 16.08 20.95
CA HIS A 275 -19.31 17.22 20.81
C HIS A 275 -18.44 17.14 19.55
N ARG A 276 -18.24 15.93 18.99
CA ARG A 276 -17.32 15.71 17.85
C ARG A 276 -17.67 16.56 16.62
N PRO A 277 -18.94 16.64 16.16
CA PRO A 277 -19.28 17.46 15.00
C PRO A 277 -18.99 18.95 15.22
N LYS A 278 -19.23 19.44 16.45
CA LYS A 278 -19.00 20.84 16.81
C LYS A 278 -17.50 21.17 16.79
N LEU A 279 -16.67 20.31 17.38
CA LEU A 279 -15.21 20.46 17.36
C LEU A 279 -14.66 20.36 15.93
N MET A 280 -15.15 19.42 15.13
CA MET A 280 -14.76 19.29 13.73
C MET A 280 -15.12 20.53 12.89
N SER A 281 -16.28 21.16 13.16
CA SER A 281 -16.66 22.43 12.52
C SER A 281 -15.67 23.54 12.84
N VAL A 282 -15.22 23.63 14.10
CA VAL A 282 -14.20 24.62 14.50
C VAL A 282 -12.89 24.37 13.78
N ALA A 283 -12.40 23.12 13.76
CA ALA A 283 -11.18 22.79 13.02
C ALA A 283 -11.28 23.18 11.54
N LYS A 284 -12.44 22.92 10.91
CA LYS A 284 -12.70 23.33 9.53
C LYS A 284 -12.66 24.85 9.38
N GLU A 285 -13.35 25.60 10.24
CA GLU A 285 -13.33 27.08 10.20
C GLU A 285 -11.90 27.64 10.33
N LEU A 286 -11.08 27.05 11.20
CA LEU A 286 -9.69 27.47 11.40
C LEU A 286 -8.82 27.24 10.16
N VAL A 287 -8.84 26.03 9.57
CA VAL A 287 -7.98 25.71 8.40
C VAL A 287 -8.40 26.43 7.12
N TYR A 288 -9.63 26.93 7.04
CA TYR A 288 -10.15 27.72 5.92
C TYR A 288 -10.15 29.23 6.20
N ALA A 289 -9.50 29.70 7.26
CA ALA A 289 -9.33 31.12 7.51
C ALA A 289 -8.56 31.79 6.34
N HIS A 290 -9.06 32.93 5.85
CA HIS A 290 -8.51 33.65 4.71
C HIS A 290 -7.36 34.57 5.09
N SER A 291 -7.08 34.73 6.38
CA SER A 291 -5.98 35.53 6.91
C SER A 291 -5.58 35.09 8.32
N ASP A 292 -4.35 35.40 8.71
CA ASP A 292 -3.86 35.17 10.07
C ASP A 292 -4.72 35.90 11.12
N SER A 293 -5.21 37.11 10.78
CA SER A 293 -6.12 37.85 11.67
C SER A 293 -7.44 37.11 11.87
N GLU A 294 -8.02 36.55 10.79
CA GLU A 294 -9.25 35.75 10.89
C GLU A 294 -8.99 34.48 11.72
N PHE A 295 -7.88 33.79 11.46
CA PHE A 295 -7.47 32.62 12.22
C PHE A 295 -7.36 32.94 13.71
N LEU A 296 -6.65 34.00 14.09
CA LEU A 296 -6.47 34.41 15.49
C LEU A 296 -7.80 34.80 16.15
N GLN A 297 -8.72 35.42 15.42
CA GLN A 297 -10.06 35.75 15.92
C GLN A 297 -10.90 34.48 16.16
N LEU A 298 -10.92 33.55 15.20
CA LEU A 298 -11.60 32.26 15.33
C LEU A 298 -11.00 31.43 16.47
N TRP A 299 -9.68 31.42 16.57
CA TRP A 299 -8.93 30.73 17.62
C TRP A 299 -9.24 31.28 19.01
N SER A 300 -9.19 32.61 19.16
CA SER A 300 -9.55 33.29 20.40
C SER A 300 -11.00 32.98 20.77
N LYS A 301 -11.94 33.07 19.82
CA LYS A 301 -13.35 32.72 20.05
C LYS A 301 -13.51 31.28 20.52
N PHE A 302 -12.82 30.33 19.89
CA PHE A 302 -12.86 28.92 20.29
C PHE A 302 -12.33 28.71 21.71
N CYS A 303 -11.19 29.33 22.08
CA CYS A 303 -10.57 29.17 23.38
C CYS A 303 -11.47 29.54 24.57
N HIS A 304 -12.52 30.35 24.34
CA HIS A 304 -13.50 30.76 25.35
C HIS A 304 -14.77 29.90 25.37
N THR A 305 -14.87 28.86 24.53
CA THR A 305 -16.01 27.93 24.51
C THR A 305 -15.91 26.88 25.62
N SER A 306 -17.05 26.37 26.09
CA SER A 306 -17.08 25.30 27.10
C SER A 306 -16.42 24.02 26.59
N GLU A 307 -16.49 23.74 25.29
CA GLU A 307 -15.84 22.59 24.66
C GLU A 307 -14.30 22.71 24.66
N ALA A 308 -13.74 23.90 24.44
CA ALA A 308 -12.29 24.12 24.52
C ALA A 308 -11.75 23.94 25.94
N LEU A 309 -12.55 24.33 26.95
CA LEU A 309 -12.24 24.11 28.36
C LEU A 309 -12.38 22.64 28.75
N LEU A 310 -13.37 21.94 28.20
CA LEU A 310 -13.62 20.52 28.48
C LEU A 310 -12.56 19.59 27.86
N TYR A 311 -11.97 19.98 26.73
CA TYR A 311 -10.99 19.18 25.99
C TYR A 311 -9.66 19.93 25.82
N GLU A 312 -8.93 20.15 26.92
CA GLU A 312 -7.65 20.87 26.88
C GLU A 312 -6.64 20.26 25.91
N ASN A 313 -6.61 18.93 25.78
CA ASN A 313 -5.75 18.23 24.82
C ASN A 313 -6.07 18.55 23.35
N TYR A 314 -7.31 18.92 23.05
CA TYR A 314 -7.70 19.35 21.70
C TYR A 314 -7.04 20.67 21.31
N ARG A 315 -6.80 21.56 22.28
CA ARG A 315 -6.01 22.78 22.05
C ARG A 315 -4.57 22.45 21.67
N ASN A 316 -4.00 21.38 22.20
CA ASN A 316 -2.65 20.94 21.83
C ASN A 316 -2.59 20.33 20.43
N VAL A 317 -3.60 19.56 20.03
CA VAL A 317 -3.74 19.06 18.64
C VAL A 317 -3.86 20.21 17.65
N GLN A 318 -4.62 21.24 18.00
CA GLN A 318 -4.73 22.41 17.15
C GLN A 318 -3.48 23.31 17.19
N LYS A 319 -2.74 23.37 18.30
CA LYS A 319 -1.40 24.01 18.35
C LYS A 319 -0.35 23.28 17.54
N GLN A 320 -0.47 21.97 17.31
CA GLN A 320 0.42 21.27 16.37
C GLN A 320 0.19 21.70 14.92
N LEU A 321 -0.99 22.25 14.60
CA LEU A 321 -1.22 22.94 13.32
C LEU A 321 -0.40 24.24 13.25
N ASP A 322 -0.17 24.90 14.39
CA ASP A 322 0.60 26.14 14.56
C ASP A 322 2.12 25.89 14.55
N SER A 323 2.62 24.84 15.24
CA SER A 323 4.06 24.51 15.24
C SER A 323 4.58 24.00 13.88
N SER A 324 3.69 23.55 12.99
CA SER A 324 4.04 23.29 11.59
C SER A 324 4.32 24.56 10.77
N LEU A 325 4.03 25.74 11.33
CA LEU A 325 4.32 27.07 10.80
C LEU A 325 5.65 27.64 11.32
N GLU A 326 6.14 27.19 12.49
CA GLU A 326 7.33 27.75 13.16
C GLU A 326 8.67 27.18 12.67
N ASP A 327 8.70 25.97 12.09
CA ASP A 327 9.93 25.36 11.54
C ASP A 327 10.35 25.94 10.17
N THR A 328 9.57 26.87 9.63
CA THR A 328 9.99 27.75 8.54
C THR A 328 10.40 29.08 9.14
N ASN A 329 11.71 29.37 9.13
CA ASN A 329 12.29 30.68 9.41
C ASN A 329 11.92 31.73 8.32
N ILE A 330 10.65 31.76 7.94
CA ILE A 330 10.03 32.72 7.05
C ILE A 330 8.78 33.19 7.78
N VAL A 331 8.95 34.23 8.59
CA VAL A 331 7.85 35.06 9.08
C VAL A 331 7.27 35.80 7.88
N SER A 332 6.50 35.07 7.07
CA SER A 332 5.55 35.52 6.04
C SER A 332 5.29 34.32 5.12
N GLU A 333 4.02 33.95 4.92
CA GLU A 333 3.59 32.96 3.91
C GLU A 333 3.63 31.49 4.33
N THR A 334 2.89 31.14 5.38
CA THR A 334 2.22 29.84 5.36
C THR A 334 0.76 30.03 4.96
N ARG A 335 0.42 29.64 3.74
CA ARG A 335 -0.96 29.60 3.26
C ARG A 335 -1.41 28.15 3.19
N PHE A 336 -2.54 27.84 3.81
CA PHE A 336 -3.31 26.66 3.46
C PHE A 336 -3.86 26.90 2.04
N PHE A 337 -3.36 26.17 1.04
CA PHE A 337 -3.86 26.27 -0.33
C PHE A 337 -5.21 25.54 -0.43
N VAL A 338 -6.21 26.27 -0.94
CA VAL A 338 -7.53 25.74 -1.35
C VAL A 338 -7.44 25.16 -2.75
#